data_AF-A0A6A5YAR6-F1
#
_entry.id   AF-A0A6A5YAR6-F1
#
_cell.length_a   1.000
_cell.length_b   1.000
_cell.length_c   1.000
_cell.angle_alpha   90.00
_cell.angle_beta   90.00
_cell.angle_gamma   90.00
#
_symmetry.space_group_name_H-M   'P 1'
#
loop_
_entity.id
_entity.type
_entity.pdbx_description
1 polymer ?
#
loop_
_entity_poly.entity_id
_entity_poly.type
_entity_poly.pdbx_seq_one_letter_code
_entity_poly.pdbx_strand_id
1 'polypeptide(L)'
;VPAFPAGSTWDILLNKGDAPGNIRQVTSNNIQAIDIDLFDTDKATIADLKATKQVICYFSAGTKEGWRPDAGSFKDGDVGKNMDDWPDEAWLNVKSENVRNIMKLRIKKAAESGCTAVDPDNVDGFVSDGGQDGFGYDKSAYVDYVKFLAQEANAQNLAMGLKNAVDIIPDVVSVVQFAVNEQCHEYAGECAKYKPFTAQNKAVFNIEY
;
A
#
# COMPACT_ATOMS: atom_id res chain seq x y z
N VAL A 1 -2.99 -2.52 -17.28
CA VAL A 1 -2.44 -2.20 -15.94
C VAL A 1 -0.94 -2.41 -15.99
N PRO A 2 -0.11 -1.47 -15.50
CA PRO A 2 1.36 -1.63 -15.47
C PRO A 2 1.80 -2.92 -14.79
N ALA A 3 2.91 -3.51 -15.24
CA ALA A 3 3.46 -4.74 -14.68
C ALA A 3 4.78 -4.45 -13.96
N PHE A 4 5.04 -5.22 -12.91
CA PHE A 4 6.25 -5.19 -12.10
C PHE A 4 6.84 -6.61 -12.08
N PRO A 5 7.75 -6.95 -13.01
CA PRO A 5 8.30 -8.30 -13.14
C PRO A 5 9.07 -8.76 -11.90
N ALA A 6 9.12 -10.08 -11.66
CA ALA A 6 9.94 -10.64 -10.59
C ALA A 6 11.42 -10.22 -10.76
N GLY A 7 12.05 -9.81 -9.65
CA GLY A 7 13.43 -9.30 -9.66
C GLY A 7 13.58 -7.83 -10.06
N SER A 8 12.48 -7.07 -10.23
CA SER A 8 12.56 -5.63 -10.47
C SER A 8 13.30 -4.92 -9.33
N THR A 9 14.24 -4.05 -9.65
CA THR A 9 14.97 -3.26 -8.65
C THR A 9 14.15 -2.07 -8.19
N TRP A 10 14.20 -1.76 -6.90
CA TRP A 10 13.33 -0.74 -6.30
C TRP A 10 14.00 -0.07 -5.11
N ASP A 11 13.35 0.96 -4.59
CA ASP A 11 13.66 1.63 -3.34
C ASP A 11 12.36 2.23 -2.78
N ILE A 12 12.35 2.64 -1.51
CA ILE A 12 11.18 3.17 -0.80
C ILE A 12 11.55 4.35 0.10
N LEU A 13 10.75 5.41 0.08
CA LEU A 13 10.97 6.59 0.91
C LEU A 13 9.64 7.21 1.36
N LEU A 14 9.25 6.93 2.61
CA LEU A 14 7.95 7.33 3.18
C LEU A 14 8.05 8.41 4.27
N ASN A 15 9.25 8.80 4.73
CA ASN A 15 9.35 9.69 5.89
C ASN A 15 8.80 11.08 5.58
N LYS A 16 7.96 11.55 6.50
CA LYS A 16 7.49 12.93 6.55
C LYS A 16 8.67 13.89 6.63
N GLY A 17 8.78 14.79 5.65
CA GLY A 17 9.82 15.81 5.61
C GLY A 17 11.09 15.41 4.86
N ASP A 18 11.13 14.24 4.21
CA ASP A 18 12.14 13.99 3.19
C ASP A 18 12.00 15.02 2.07
N ALA A 19 13.02 15.86 1.94
CA ALA A 19 13.02 16.89 0.93
C ALA A 19 13.08 16.23 -0.46
N PRO A 20 12.56 16.89 -1.51
CA PRO A 20 12.78 16.46 -2.90
C PRO A 20 14.26 16.21 -3.22
N GLY A 21 15.20 16.84 -2.50
CA GLY A 21 16.63 16.55 -2.56
C GLY A 21 17.01 15.14 -2.09
N ASN A 22 16.39 14.62 -1.02
CA ASN A 22 16.60 13.26 -0.53
C ASN A 22 16.05 12.24 -1.53
N ILE A 23 14.82 12.46 -2.02
CA ILE A 23 14.20 11.64 -3.08
C ILE A 23 15.09 11.61 -4.34
N ARG A 24 15.62 12.78 -4.78
CA ARG A 24 16.51 12.88 -5.96
C ARG A 24 17.87 12.22 -5.73
N GLN A 25 18.42 12.27 -4.52
CA GLN A 25 19.67 11.57 -4.18
C GLN A 25 19.49 10.06 -4.23
N VAL A 26 18.43 9.53 -3.63
CA VAL A 26 18.08 8.10 -3.65
C VAL A 26 17.80 7.62 -5.08
N THR A 27 17.17 8.45 -5.91
CA THR A 27 16.80 8.07 -7.29
C THR A 27 17.91 8.23 -8.32
N SER A 28 19.09 8.70 -7.92
CA SER A 28 20.31 8.67 -8.75
C SER A 28 20.80 7.24 -9.03
N ASN A 29 20.31 6.25 -8.28
CA ASN A 29 20.57 4.83 -8.50
C ASN A 29 19.78 4.27 -9.71
N ASN A 30 20.36 3.27 -10.38
CA ASN A 30 19.74 2.54 -11.49
C ASN A 30 18.70 1.51 -10.99
N ILE A 31 17.67 2.00 -10.31
CA ILE A 31 16.49 1.22 -9.90
C ILE A 31 15.37 1.36 -10.93
N GLN A 32 14.41 0.42 -10.97
CA GLN A 32 13.30 0.43 -11.92
C GLN A 32 12.02 1.04 -11.33
N ALA A 33 11.77 0.81 -10.04
CA ALA A 33 10.64 1.35 -9.31
C ALA A 33 11.10 2.20 -8.11
N ILE A 34 10.24 3.11 -7.65
CA ILE A 34 10.42 3.87 -6.41
C ILE A 34 9.05 3.97 -5.74
N ASP A 35 8.98 3.66 -4.45
CA ASP A 35 7.77 3.84 -3.65
C ASP A 35 7.90 5.06 -2.75
N ILE A 36 6.88 5.92 -2.76
CA ILE A 36 6.89 7.23 -2.11
C ILE A 36 5.53 7.57 -1.53
N ASP A 37 5.50 8.43 -0.53
CA ASP A 37 4.27 8.89 0.08
C ASP A 37 3.41 9.73 -0.90
N LEU A 38 2.13 9.36 -1.05
CA LEU A 38 1.16 10.03 -1.94
C LEU A 38 0.84 11.48 -1.55
N PHE A 39 0.86 11.79 -0.25
CA PHE A 39 0.43 13.10 0.26
C PHE A 39 1.60 14.05 0.43
N ASP A 40 2.77 13.53 0.79
CA ASP A 40 3.97 14.32 1.10
C ASP A 40 4.86 14.57 -0.14
N THR A 41 4.58 13.89 -1.27
CA THR A 41 5.28 14.14 -2.55
C THR A 41 4.43 14.95 -3.53
N ASP A 42 4.99 16.07 -4.02
CA ASP A 42 4.31 16.90 -5.01
C ASP A 42 4.30 16.29 -6.42
N LYS A 43 3.36 16.77 -7.25
CA LYS A 43 3.17 16.29 -8.62
C LYS A 43 4.38 16.53 -9.53
N ALA A 44 5.17 17.58 -9.27
CA ALA A 44 6.36 17.88 -10.07
C ALA A 44 7.45 16.84 -9.81
N THR A 45 7.66 16.46 -8.55
CA THR A 45 8.60 15.42 -8.15
C THR A 45 8.17 14.06 -8.69
N ILE A 46 6.88 13.71 -8.62
CA ILE A 46 6.35 12.48 -9.22
C ILE A 46 6.59 12.46 -10.73
N ALA A 47 6.36 13.58 -11.43
CA ALA A 47 6.61 13.69 -12.88
C ALA A 47 8.09 13.50 -13.24
N ASP A 48 9.00 14.10 -12.46
CA ASP A 48 10.45 13.95 -12.65
C ASP A 48 10.89 12.49 -12.48
N LEU A 49 10.38 11.80 -11.45
CA LEU A 49 10.66 10.37 -11.22
C LEU A 49 10.10 9.49 -12.34
N LYS A 50 8.86 9.76 -12.77
CA LYS A 50 8.16 9.04 -13.84
C LYS A 50 8.89 9.08 -15.18
N ALA A 51 9.76 10.05 -15.40
CA ALA A 51 10.58 10.12 -16.61
C ALA A 51 11.52 8.92 -16.77
N THR A 52 11.91 8.26 -15.66
CA THR A 52 12.86 7.15 -15.69
C THR A 52 12.44 5.93 -14.86
N LYS A 53 11.45 6.07 -13.97
CA LYS A 53 11.05 5.05 -13.00
C LYS A 53 9.55 4.76 -13.05
N GLN A 54 9.16 3.57 -12.61
CA GLN A 54 7.78 3.32 -12.19
C GLN A 54 7.58 3.85 -10.77
N VAL A 55 6.74 4.88 -10.62
CA VAL A 55 6.43 5.46 -9.30
C VAL A 55 5.26 4.71 -8.66
N ILE A 56 5.49 4.14 -7.49
CA ILE A 56 4.48 3.57 -6.61
C ILE A 56 4.15 4.64 -5.56
N CYS A 57 2.86 4.83 -5.28
CA CYS A 57 2.41 5.82 -4.31
C CYS A 57 1.76 5.14 -3.12
N TYR A 58 2.45 5.20 -1.99
CA TYR A 58 2.02 4.73 -0.69
C TYR A 58 0.87 5.56 -0.12
N PHE A 59 -0.08 4.88 0.52
CA PHE A 59 -0.97 5.47 1.52
C PHE A 59 -1.50 4.35 2.42
N SER A 60 -1.81 4.64 3.68
CA SER A 60 -2.52 3.66 4.48
C SER A 60 -3.98 3.53 4.03
N ALA A 61 -4.40 2.30 3.71
CA ALA A 61 -5.77 1.99 3.33
C ALA A 61 -6.58 1.36 4.47
N GLY A 62 -5.92 0.72 5.42
CA GLY A 62 -6.57 0.09 6.56
C GLY A 62 -6.53 0.91 7.85
N THR A 63 -5.88 2.07 7.88
CA THR A 63 -5.81 2.93 9.07
C THR A 63 -6.05 4.40 8.72
N LYS A 64 -6.55 5.14 9.71
CA LYS A 64 -6.66 6.59 9.74
C LYS A 64 -5.41 7.15 10.40
N GLU A 65 -4.59 7.81 9.61
CA GLU A 65 -3.48 8.63 10.06
C GLU A 65 -3.98 10.05 10.35
N GLY A 66 -3.93 10.49 11.61
CA GLY A 66 -4.53 11.75 12.08
C GLY A 66 -3.93 13.02 11.45
N TRP A 67 -2.70 12.93 10.93
CA TRP A 67 -2.00 14.03 10.27
C TRP A 67 -2.34 14.20 8.78
N ARG A 68 -3.10 13.28 8.17
CA ARG A 68 -3.46 13.40 6.75
C ARG A 68 -4.48 14.51 6.54
N PRO A 69 -4.40 15.27 5.43
CA PRO A 69 -5.31 16.39 5.18
C PRO A 69 -6.78 15.97 5.04
N ASP A 70 -7.05 14.70 4.72
CA ASP A 70 -8.39 14.13 4.61
C ASP A 70 -8.87 13.40 5.87
N ALA A 71 -8.08 13.41 6.97
CA ALA A 71 -8.40 12.69 8.21
C ALA A 71 -9.74 13.11 8.85
N GLY A 72 -10.20 14.34 8.59
CA GLY A 72 -11.51 14.83 9.03
C GLY A 72 -12.71 14.27 8.24
N SER A 73 -12.48 13.49 7.19
CA SER A 73 -13.54 12.89 6.35
C SER A 73 -14.08 11.57 6.91
N PHE A 74 -13.32 10.93 7.81
CA PHE A 74 -13.75 9.73 8.53
C PHE A 74 -14.80 10.10 9.57
N LYS A 75 -15.85 9.27 9.67
CA LYS A 75 -17.01 9.49 10.53
C LYS A 75 -17.01 8.52 11.72
N ASP A 76 -17.92 8.76 12.65
CA ASP A 76 -18.21 7.81 13.72
C ASP A 76 -18.56 6.44 13.12
N GLY A 77 -17.92 5.38 13.63
CA GLY A 77 -18.06 4.02 13.14
C GLY A 77 -17.12 3.63 11.99
N ASP A 78 -16.38 4.58 11.42
CA ASP A 78 -15.31 4.28 10.46
C ASP A 78 -13.99 3.91 11.15
N VAL A 79 -13.77 4.38 12.37
CA VAL A 79 -12.50 4.25 13.09
C VAL A 79 -12.63 3.22 14.21
N GLY A 80 -11.70 2.28 14.24
CA GLY A 80 -11.61 1.17 15.19
C GLY A 80 -10.57 1.42 16.27
N LYS A 81 -9.81 0.37 16.62
CA LYS A 81 -8.76 0.45 17.66
C LYS A 81 -7.58 1.31 17.18
N ASN A 82 -6.93 1.99 18.12
CA ASN A 82 -5.64 2.62 17.87
C ASN A 82 -4.57 1.55 17.59
N MET A 83 -3.55 1.90 16.82
CA MET A 83 -2.36 1.08 16.66
C MET A 83 -1.43 1.28 17.86
N ASP A 84 -0.83 0.20 18.33
CA ASP A 84 0.02 0.23 19.53
C ASP A 84 1.32 1.04 19.29
N ASP A 85 1.92 0.88 18.11
CA ASP A 85 3.20 1.52 17.78
C ASP A 85 3.05 2.94 17.19
N TRP A 86 1.82 3.35 16.84
CA TRP A 86 1.54 4.58 16.11
C TRP A 86 0.42 5.41 16.79
N PRO A 87 0.76 6.32 17.72
CA PRO A 87 -0.21 6.95 18.64
C PRO A 87 -1.29 7.84 18.01
N ASP A 88 -1.10 8.28 16.75
CA ASP A 88 -2.09 9.08 15.98
C ASP A 88 -2.63 8.28 14.79
N GLU A 89 -2.60 6.97 14.90
CA GLU A 89 -3.05 6.04 13.87
C GLU A 89 -4.03 5.03 14.45
N ALA A 90 -5.12 4.80 13.74
CA ALA A 90 -6.17 3.89 14.18
C ALA A 90 -6.74 3.09 13.01
N TRP A 91 -7.07 1.83 13.25
CA TRP A 91 -7.64 0.95 12.25
C TRP A 91 -8.96 1.49 11.68
N LEU A 92 -9.26 1.10 10.45
CA LEU A 92 -10.47 1.49 9.72
C LEU A 92 -11.43 0.33 9.55
N ASN A 93 -12.72 0.66 9.56
CA ASN A 93 -13.78 -0.24 9.18
C ASN A 93 -13.76 -0.46 7.66
N VAL A 94 -13.09 -1.52 7.21
CA VAL A 94 -12.95 -1.85 5.77
C VAL A 94 -14.28 -2.22 5.08
N LYS A 95 -15.36 -2.43 5.85
CA LYS A 95 -16.72 -2.65 5.33
C LYS A 95 -17.52 -1.34 5.18
N SER A 96 -17.04 -0.23 5.76
CA SER A 96 -17.71 1.06 5.65
C SER A 96 -17.67 1.60 4.22
N GLU A 97 -18.83 2.02 3.72
CA GLU A 97 -18.93 2.73 2.44
C GLU A 97 -18.18 4.07 2.48
N ASN A 98 -18.14 4.75 3.63
CA ASN A 98 -17.42 6.02 3.76
C ASN A 98 -15.90 5.80 3.64
N VAL A 99 -15.35 4.79 4.31
CA VAL A 99 -13.94 4.39 4.18
C VAL A 99 -13.61 4.03 2.74
N ARG A 100 -14.44 3.22 2.09
CA ARG A 100 -14.25 2.85 0.67
C ARG A 100 -14.26 4.05 -0.26
N ASN A 101 -15.16 5.00 -0.03
CA ASN A 101 -15.21 6.26 -0.79
C ASN A 101 -13.96 7.11 -0.59
N ILE A 102 -13.42 7.19 0.65
CA ILE A 102 -12.16 7.89 0.92
C ILE A 102 -11.00 7.22 0.17
N MET A 103 -10.88 5.89 0.22
CA MET A 103 -9.81 5.20 -0.51
C MET A 103 -9.93 5.32 -2.02
N LYS A 104 -11.15 5.32 -2.57
CA LYS A 104 -11.40 5.65 -3.97
C LYS A 104 -10.87 7.04 -4.34
N LEU A 105 -11.07 8.03 -3.48
CA LEU A 105 -10.53 9.38 -3.69
C LEU A 105 -9.00 9.42 -3.58
N ARG A 106 -8.39 8.66 -2.66
CA ARG A 106 -6.92 8.52 -2.56
C ARG A 106 -6.32 7.87 -3.81
N ILE A 107 -6.92 6.78 -4.29
CA ILE A 107 -6.51 6.11 -5.55
C ILE A 107 -6.64 7.06 -6.74
N LYS A 108 -7.76 7.81 -6.83
CA LYS A 108 -7.94 8.82 -7.86
C LYS A 108 -6.86 9.92 -7.78
N LYS A 109 -6.54 10.40 -6.58
CA LYS A 109 -5.45 11.35 -6.35
C LYS A 109 -4.12 10.79 -6.83
N ALA A 110 -3.80 9.52 -6.57
CA ALA A 110 -2.57 8.89 -7.08
C ALA A 110 -2.50 8.90 -8.61
N ALA A 111 -3.61 8.60 -9.29
CA ALA A 111 -3.68 8.67 -10.74
C ALA A 111 -3.50 10.11 -11.25
N GLU A 112 -4.18 11.09 -10.63
CA GLU A 112 -4.07 12.51 -10.99
C GLU A 112 -2.68 13.10 -10.71
N SER A 113 -1.97 12.58 -9.71
CA SER A 113 -0.58 12.90 -9.40
C SER A 113 0.42 12.29 -10.39
N GLY A 114 0.02 11.27 -11.15
CA GLY A 114 0.85 10.62 -12.17
C GLY A 114 1.55 9.33 -11.72
N CYS A 115 1.13 8.74 -10.60
CA CYS A 115 1.66 7.47 -10.12
C CYS A 115 1.47 6.35 -11.16
N THR A 116 2.36 5.36 -11.17
CA THR A 116 2.20 4.12 -11.95
C THR A 116 1.37 3.09 -11.19
N ALA A 117 1.51 3.08 -9.87
CA ALA A 117 0.88 2.13 -8.99
C ALA A 117 0.58 2.74 -7.63
N VAL A 118 -0.16 2.01 -6.81
CA VAL A 118 -0.39 2.31 -5.40
C VAL A 118 0.09 1.17 -4.51
N ASP A 119 0.57 1.52 -3.32
CA ASP A 119 0.88 0.61 -2.21
C ASP A 119 -0.06 0.90 -1.03
N PRO A 120 -1.25 0.27 -0.97
CA PRO A 120 -2.21 0.50 0.10
C PRO A 120 -1.84 -0.32 1.34
N ASP A 121 -1.42 0.36 2.41
CA ASP A 121 -0.92 -0.28 3.64
C ASP A 121 -2.04 -0.70 4.60
N ASN A 122 -1.66 -1.50 5.60
CA ASN A 122 -2.49 -1.96 6.71
C ASN A 122 -3.72 -2.76 6.26
N VAL A 123 -3.58 -3.59 5.22
CA VAL A 123 -4.66 -4.45 4.72
C VAL A 123 -4.70 -5.83 5.41
N ASP A 124 -4.20 -5.89 6.64
CA ASP A 124 -4.00 -7.09 7.46
C ASP A 124 -4.58 -6.98 8.87
N GLY A 125 -5.56 -6.09 9.10
CA GLY A 125 -6.21 -5.93 10.40
C GLY A 125 -6.99 -7.15 10.93
N PHE A 126 -7.07 -8.23 10.15
CA PHE A 126 -7.59 -9.54 10.57
C PHE A 126 -6.60 -10.35 11.43
N VAL A 127 -5.32 -9.95 11.51
CA VAL A 127 -4.29 -10.69 12.23
C VAL A 127 -4.39 -10.44 13.74
N SER A 128 -4.15 -11.50 14.53
CA SER A 128 -4.30 -11.67 16.00
C SER A 128 -5.73 -11.93 16.51
N ASP A 129 -5.83 -12.87 17.47
CA ASP A 129 -6.99 -13.47 18.16
C ASP A 129 -8.25 -12.59 18.36
N GLY A 130 -8.92 -12.18 17.27
CA GLY A 130 -10.18 -11.43 17.29
C GLY A 130 -10.13 -9.97 16.86
N GLY A 131 -9.17 -9.56 16.01
CA GLY A 131 -9.24 -8.29 15.27
C GLY A 131 -8.49 -7.15 15.94
N GLN A 132 -7.24 -6.97 15.52
CA GLN A 132 -6.47 -5.76 15.81
C GLN A 132 -7.19 -4.50 15.30
N ASP A 133 -8.03 -4.66 14.27
CA ASP A 133 -8.90 -3.62 13.74
C ASP A 133 -9.92 -3.03 14.73
N GLY A 134 -10.31 -3.80 15.76
CA GLY A 134 -11.38 -3.42 16.69
C GLY A 134 -12.79 -3.74 16.22
N PHE A 135 -12.96 -4.34 15.03
CA PHE A 135 -14.24 -4.77 14.48
C PHE A 135 -14.40 -6.29 14.49
N GLY A 136 -13.32 -7.03 14.72
CA GLY A 136 -13.34 -8.49 14.76
C GLY A 136 -13.56 -9.10 13.37
N TYR A 137 -13.11 -8.41 12.32
CA TYR A 137 -13.25 -8.91 10.97
C TYR A 137 -12.27 -10.05 10.68
N ASP A 138 -12.77 -11.04 9.95
CA ASP A 138 -11.96 -12.14 9.46
C ASP A 138 -11.25 -11.79 8.14
N LYS A 139 -10.44 -12.73 7.65
CA LYS A 139 -9.74 -12.63 6.37
C LYS A 139 -10.66 -12.29 5.19
N SER A 140 -11.90 -12.76 5.19
CA SER A 140 -12.81 -12.57 4.05
C SER A 140 -13.19 -11.10 3.85
N ALA A 141 -13.29 -10.33 4.93
CA ALA A 141 -13.53 -8.89 4.87
C ALA A 141 -12.37 -8.16 4.18
N TYR A 142 -11.14 -8.54 4.49
CA TYR A 142 -9.94 -7.95 3.89
C TYR A 142 -9.68 -8.44 2.47
N VAL A 143 -10.02 -9.68 2.14
CA VAL A 143 -10.02 -10.18 0.75
C VAL A 143 -10.99 -9.36 -0.11
N ASP A 144 -12.20 -9.11 0.38
CA ASP A 144 -13.18 -8.26 -0.33
C ASP A 144 -12.67 -6.82 -0.47
N TYR A 145 -12.08 -6.27 0.60
CA TYR A 145 -11.54 -4.92 0.59
C TYR A 145 -10.37 -4.75 -0.39
N VAL A 146 -9.41 -5.67 -0.40
CA VAL A 146 -8.29 -5.66 -1.36
C VAL A 146 -8.80 -5.82 -2.79
N LYS A 147 -9.81 -6.67 -3.04
CA LYS A 147 -10.42 -6.78 -4.38
C LYS A 147 -11.10 -5.47 -4.81
N PHE A 148 -11.78 -4.78 -3.89
CA PHE A 148 -12.33 -3.46 -4.13
C PHE A 148 -11.24 -2.43 -4.47
N LEU A 149 -10.17 -2.34 -3.68
CA LEU A 149 -9.05 -1.43 -3.94
C LEU A 149 -8.40 -1.72 -5.30
N ALA A 150 -8.19 -3.00 -5.63
CA ALA A 150 -7.62 -3.42 -6.91
C ALA A 150 -8.50 -2.99 -8.08
N GLN A 151 -9.82 -3.13 -7.94
CA GLN A 151 -10.79 -2.72 -8.95
C GLN A 151 -10.76 -1.20 -9.17
N GLU A 152 -10.74 -0.41 -8.10
CA GLU A 152 -10.66 1.06 -8.19
C GLU A 152 -9.32 1.53 -8.78
N ALA A 153 -8.20 0.90 -8.41
CA ALA A 153 -6.89 1.19 -9.00
C ALA A 153 -6.87 0.88 -10.50
N ASN A 154 -7.36 -0.29 -10.89
CA ASN A 154 -7.44 -0.69 -12.30
C ASN A 154 -8.33 0.25 -13.11
N ALA A 155 -9.45 0.74 -12.55
CA ALA A 155 -10.31 1.72 -13.19
C ALA A 155 -9.61 3.06 -13.48
N GLN A 156 -8.56 3.38 -12.71
CA GLN A 156 -7.69 4.54 -12.92
C GLN A 156 -6.41 4.22 -13.71
N ASN A 157 -6.29 3.01 -14.29
CA ASN A 157 -5.09 2.49 -14.95
C ASN A 157 -3.85 2.37 -14.04
N LEU A 158 -4.04 2.31 -12.73
CA LEU A 158 -2.98 2.07 -11.75
C LEU A 158 -2.82 0.58 -11.50
N ALA A 159 -1.59 0.13 -11.32
CA ALA A 159 -1.32 -1.15 -10.68
C ALA A 159 -1.49 -1.04 -9.16
N MET A 160 -1.67 -2.18 -8.48
CA MET A 160 -1.74 -2.22 -7.02
C MET A 160 -0.86 -3.31 -6.44
N GLY A 161 -0.17 -2.99 -5.35
CA GLY A 161 0.56 -3.93 -4.50
C GLY A 161 -0.31 -4.59 -3.44
N LEU A 162 0.12 -5.73 -2.93
CA LEU A 162 -0.33 -6.24 -1.63
C LEU A 162 0.77 -5.99 -0.60
N LYS A 163 0.53 -5.09 0.36
CA LYS A 163 1.42 -4.84 1.48
C LYS A 163 1.15 -5.84 2.59
N ASN A 164 2.16 -6.64 2.94
CA ASN A 164 2.06 -7.73 3.92
C ASN A 164 0.84 -8.63 3.66
N ALA A 165 -0.08 -8.72 4.64
CA ALA A 165 -1.33 -9.50 4.54
C ALA A 165 -1.12 -10.93 3.99
N VAL A 166 -0.04 -11.56 4.43
CA VAL A 166 0.54 -12.77 3.81
C VAL A 166 -0.46 -13.91 3.71
N ASP A 167 -1.35 -13.98 4.69
CA ASP A 167 -2.33 -15.01 4.86
C ASP A 167 -3.53 -14.94 3.90
N ILE A 168 -3.68 -13.85 3.14
CA ILE A 168 -4.71 -13.69 2.09
C ILE A 168 -4.12 -13.73 0.67
N ILE A 169 -2.81 -13.93 0.52
CA ILE A 169 -2.15 -14.01 -0.80
C ILE A 169 -2.88 -14.95 -1.77
N PRO A 170 -3.27 -16.19 -1.42
CA PRO A 170 -3.93 -17.11 -2.35
C PRO A 170 -5.24 -16.55 -2.94
N ASP A 171 -5.92 -15.67 -2.20
CA ASP A 171 -7.24 -15.14 -2.56
C ASP A 171 -7.19 -13.86 -3.40
N VAL A 172 -6.05 -13.14 -3.38
CA VAL A 172 -5.91 -11.81 -3.98
C VAL A 172 -4.77 -11.70 -4.98
N VAL A 173 -3.83 -12.67 -5.03
CA VAL A 173 -2.66 -12.60 -5.95
C VAL A 173 -3.05 -12.42 -7.41
N SER A 174 -4.25 -12.84 -7.84
CA SER A 174 -4.74 -12.67 -9.21
C SER A 174 -5.13 -11.23 -9.56
N VAL A 175 -5.43 -10.38 -8.57
CA VAL A 175 -5.90 -9.00 -8.78
C VAL A 175 -4.83 -7.93 -8.53
N VAL A 176 -3.76 -8.24 -7.79
CA VAL A 176 -2.60 -7.35 -7.56
C VAL A 176 -1.43 -7.64 -8.50
N GLN A 177 -0.52 -6.68 -8.67
CA GLN A 177 0.59 -6.75 -9.64
C GLN A 177 1.97 -6.97 -9.02
N PHE A 178 2.12 -6.74 -7.72
CA PHE A 178 3.32 -7.02 -6.93
C PHE A 178 2.94 -7.21 -5.46
N ALA A 179 3.88 -7.63 -4.64
CA ALA A 179 3.79 -7.57 -3.19
C ALA A 179 4.83 -6.59 -2.65
N VAL A 180 4.51 -5.93 -1.55
CA VAL A 180 5.48 -5.26 -0.68
C VAL A 180 5.46 -6.02 0.64
N ASN A 181 6.64 -6.41 1.14
CA ASN A 181 6.76 -7.17 2.37
C ASN A 181 7.78 -6.52 3.28
N GLU A 182 7.48 -6.48 4.56
CA GLU A 182 8.44 -6.18 5.61
C GLU A 182 8.80 -7.47 6.35
N GLN A 183 10.10 -7.73 6.51
CA GLN A 183 10.67 -8.67 7.47
C GLN A 183 10.37 -10.16 7.26
N CYS A 184 10.06 -10.62 6.05
CA CYS A 184 9.83 -12.07 5.86
C CYS A 184 11.08 -12.91 6.16
N HIS A 185 12.30 -12.33 6.11
CA HIS A 185 13.52 -13.04 6.45
C HIS A 185 13.72 -13.20 7.96
N GLU A 186 13.14 -12.31 8.77
CA GLU A 186 13.08 -12.42 10.23
C GLU A 186 12.06 -13.50 10.65
N TYR A 187 10.90 -13.56 10.01
CA TYR A 187 9.84 -14.50 10.35
C TYR A 187 9.97 -15.84 9.63
N ALA A 188 10.34 -16.88 10.39
CA ALA A 188 10.62 -18.22 9.87
C ALA A 188 9.52 -18.76 8.95
N GLY A 189 9.87 -18.98 7.68
CA GLY A 189 8.99 -19.55 6.65
C GLY A 189 8.07 -18.55 5.95
N GLU A 190 8.08 -17.28 6.33
CA GLU A 190 7.19 -16.28 5.75
C GLU A 190 7.55 -15.96 4.29
N CYS A 191 8.84 -15.81 3.94
CA CYS A 191 9.22 -15.52 2.55
C CYS A 191 8.71 -16.56 1.54
N ALA A 192 8.61 -17.83 1.97
CA ALA A 192 8.10 -18.90 1.11
C ALA A 192 6.63 -18.70 0.73
N LYS A 193 5.84 -18.01 1.58
CA LYS A 193 4.43 -17.70 1.31
C LYS A 193 4.24 -16.72 0.15
N TYR A 194 5.28 -15.96 -0.24
CA TYR A 194 5.23 -15.06 -1.39
C TYR A 194 5.52 -15.72 -2.75
N LYS A 195 5.84 -17.03 -2.77
CA LYS A 195 6.04 -17.80 -4.02
C LYS A 195 4.91 -17.66 -5.07
N PRO A 196 3.63 -17.52 -4.71
CA PRO A 196 2.56 -17.28 -5.69
C PRO A 196 2.76 -16.03 -6.57
N PHE A 197 3.44 -14.99 -6.05
CA PHE A 197 3.78 -13.80 -6.83
C PHE A 197 4.86 -14.11 -7.86
N THR A 198 6.00 -14.64 -7.42
CA THR A 198 7.14 -14.91 -8.32
C THR A 198 6.83 -16.00 -9.34
N ALA A 199 5.99 -16.98 -9.00
CA ALA A 199 5.47 -17.97 -9.95
C ALA A 199 4.63 -17.35 -11.08
N GLN A 200 4.05 -16.17 -10.87
CA GLN A 200 3.32 -15.39 -11.87
C GLN A 200 4.18 -14.26 -12.47
N ASN A 201 5.50 -14.30 -12.28
CA ASN A 201 6.43 -13.25 -12.68
C ASN A 201 6.07 -11.86 -12.11
N LYS A 202 5.59 -11.81 -10.87
CA LYS A 202 5.31 -10.56 -10.14
C LYS A 202 6.41 -10.28 -9.13
N ALA A 203 6.77 -9.01 -8.98
CA ALA A 203 7.75 -8.56 -8.00
C ALA A 203 7.26 -8.82 -6.57
N VAL A 204 8.21 -9.13 -5.70
CA VAL A 204 8.07 -9.10 -4.24
C VAL A 204 9.12 -8.11 -3.78
N PHE A 205 8.68 -6.91 -3.43
CA PHE A 205 9.49 -5.82 -2.92
C PHE A 205 9.64 -6.02 -1.42
N ASN A 206 10.78 -6.58 -1.01
CA ASN A 206 11.06 -6.91 0.39
C ASN A 206 11.89 -5.81 1.05
N ILE A 207 11.52 -5.47 2.27
CA ILE A 207 12.19 -4.53 3.18
C ILE A 207 12.59 -5.32 4.43
N GLU A 208 13.81 -5.10 4.91
CA GLU A 208 14.33 -5.65 6.17
C GLU A 208 14.90 -4.48 6.98
N TYR A 209 14.74 -4.50 8.32
CA TYR A 209 15.10 -3.41 9.23
C TYR A 209 16.16 -3.83 10.26
#